data_AF-A0A815JVT3-F1
#
_entry.id   AF-A0A815JVT3-F1
#
_cell.length_a   1.000
_cell.length_b   1.000
_cell.length_c   1.000
_cell.angle_alpha   90.00
_cell.angle_beta   90.00
_cell.angle_gamma   90.00
#
_symmetry.space_group_name_H-M   'P 1'
#
loop_
_entity.id
_entity.type
_entity.pdbx_description
1 polymer ?
#
loop_
_entity_poly.entity_id
_entity_poly.type
_entity_poly.pdbx_seq_one_letter_code
_entity_poly.pdbx_strand_id
1 'polypeptide(L)'
;MTDHPLSLSSSVPTLVETKSDRYRLRVRFNRLSKERRLLAGLLILFAIIMCGLLVGIFILSWTFQGRTSIIYREINSTDIGTTTITIGVARYGESCDNDTNCEHPFVCYKKGSSIPGMCRCPMKYDFVNNQCIGDLNALCTKDTDCQRYMSCSGMKDGTRRCQCQTQFNYDDERRRCRGDYEAPCESNIDCRTNLVCNKTNVSSFCSCDSHYNYHPSGRKCRGNPGAVCDRLTAECVDNAECRDGACECSNQFVPDENKVCIDPCPVKIQHQARIRYPGNCRRFIDCQHKSKTECPEMTIFNLHTQLCDYPKNVFDCR
;
A
#
# COMPACT_ATOMS: atom_id res chain seq x y z
N MET A 1 1.06 -47.03 -39.53
CA MET A 1 1.02 -45.86 -38.63
C MET A 1 -0.45 -45.53 -38.45
N THR A 2 -1.03 -46.05 -37.36
CA THR A 2 -2.46 -45.97 -37.07
C THR A 2 -2.62 -45.12 -35.82
N ASP A 3 -3.28 -43.98 -35.98
CA ASP A 3 -3.59 -43.01 -34.94
C ASP A 3 -4.77 -43.48 -34.08
N HIS A 4 -4.62 -43.32 -32.77
CA HIS A 4 -5.69 -43.42 -31.78
C HIS A 4 -5.96 -42.02 -31.20
N PRO A 5 -7.22 -41.56 -31.10
CA PRO A 5 -7.58 -40.46 -30.22
C PRO A 5 -8.14 -40.97 -28.89
N LEU A 6 -7.55 -40.51 -27.78
CA LEU A 6 -8.07 -40.69 -26.42
C LEU A 6 -9.04 -39.53 -26.09
N SER A 7 -10.29 -39.87 -25.87
CA SER A 7 -11.32 -38.99 -25.32
C SER A 7 -11.35 -39.11 -23.78
N LEU A 8 -11.06 -38.02 -23.05
CA LEU A 8 -11.35 -37.92 -21.62
C LEU A 8 -12.68 -37.19 -21.39
N SER A 9 -13.64 -37.91 -20.81
CA SER A 9 -14.91 -37.42 -20.30
C SER A 9 -14.74 -37.02 -18.83
N SER A 10 -14.89 -35.74 -18.51
CA SER A 10 -14.95 -35.22 -17.14
C SER A 10 -16.41 -34.92 -16.78
N SER A 11 -16.97 -35.69 -15.86
CA SER A 11 -18.29 -35.45 -15.26
C SER A 11 -18.12 -34.58 -14.00
N VAL A 12 -18.77 -33.41 -14.01
CA VAL A 12 -18.85 -32.49 -12.86
C VAL A 12 -20.19 -32.73 -12.14
N PRO A 13 -20.22 -33.01 -10.83
CA PRO A 13 -21.46 -33.16 -10.10
C PRO A 13 -22.08 -31.79 -9.78
N THR A 14 -23.34 -31.61 -10.17
CA THR A 14 -24.16 -30.44 -9.87
C THR A 14 -24.73 -30.58 -8.45
N LEU A 15 -24.29 -29.73 -7.54
CA LEU A 15 -24.84 -29.66 -6.18
C LEU A 15 -26.13 -28.82 -6.22
N VAL A 16 -27.28 -29.47 -6.04
CA VAL A 16 -28.59 -28.81 -5.94
C VAL A 16 -28.81 -28.38 -4.49
N GLU A 17 -28.61 -27.09 -4.20
CA GLU A 17 -28.92 -26.51 -2.89
C GLU A 17 -30.43 -26.22 -2.78
N THR A 18 -31.10 -26.94 -1.88
CA THR A 18 -32.54 -26.76 -1.64
C THR A 18 -32.79 -25.65 -0.60
N LYS A 19 -33.78 -24.80 -0.89
CA LYS A 19 -34.13 -23.55 -0.18
C LYS A 19 -34.70 -23.73 1.24
N SER A 20 -34.61 -24.93 1.83
CA SER A 20 -35.39 -25.33 3.02
C SER A 20 -34.64 -25.25 4.36
N ASP A 21 -33.36 -24.88 4.38
CA ASP A 21 -32.56 -24.83 5.63
C ASP A 21 -32.43 -23.44 6.28
N ARG A 22 -32.96 -22.37 5.65
CA ARG A 22 -32.84 -21.00 6.20
C ARG A 22 -33.66 -20.73 7.45
N TYR A 23 -34.67 -21.53 7.77
CA TYR A 23 -35.56 -21.26 8.91
C TYR A 23 -35.14 -21.91 10.23
N ARG A 24 -34.25 -22.92 10.23
CA ARG A 24 -33.75 -23.54 11.48
C ARG A 24 -32.58 -22.82 12.13
N LEU A 25 -31.88 -21.94 11.42
CA LEU A 25 -30.72 -21.21 11.96
C LEU A 25 -31.09 -20.00 12.83
N ARG A 26 -32.28 -19.41 12.67
CA ARG A 26 -32.66 -18.18 13.38
C ARG A 26 -32.89 -18.34 14.88
N VAL A 27 -33.23 -19.55 15.35
CA VAL A 27 -33.55 -19.78 16.77
C VAL A 27 -32.29 -20.02 17.62
N ARG A 28 -31.16 -20.44 17.03
CA ARG A 28 -29.90 -20.62 17.78
C ARG A 28 -29.13 -19.32 18.05
N PHE A 29 -29.32 -18.27 17.24
CA PHE A 29 -28.57 -17.02 17.41
C PHE A 29 -28.95 -16.21 18.67
N ASN A 30 -30.21 -16.32 19.14
CA ASN A 30 -30.63 -15.55 20.32
C ASN A 30 -30.11 -16.13 21.65
N ARG A 31 -29.72 -17.41 21.70
CA ARG A 31 -29.14 -18.00 22.93
C ARG A 31 -27.65 -17.66 23.08
N LEU A 32 -26.91 -17.60 21.97
CA LEU A 32 -25.48 -17.21 21.93
C LEU A 32 -25.23 -15.73 22.29
N SER A 33 -26.23 -14.87 22.13
CA SER A 33 -26.11 -13.45 22.48
C SER A 33 -26.00 -13.20 23.99
N LYS A 34 -26.53 -14.09 24.85
CA LYS A 34 -26.57 -13.83 26.31
C LYS A 34 -25.25 -14.22 26.98
N GLU A 35 -24.63 -15.31 26.55
CA GLU A 35 -23.31 -15.75 27.05
C GLU A 35 -22.18 -14.81 26.63
N ARG A 36 -22.23 -14.27 25.40
CA ARG A 36 -21.23 -13.29 24.93
C ARG A 36 -21.23 -11.98 25.72
N ARG A 37 -22.38 -11.55 26.27
CA ARG A 37 -22.46 -10.34 27.11
C ARG A 37 -21.81 -10.54 28.48
N LEU A 38 -21.93 -11.74 29.06
CA LEU A 38 -21.25 -12.10 30.31
C LEU A 38 -19.73 -12.17 30.13
N LEU A 39 -19.27 -12.79 29.03
CA LEU A 39 -17.84 -12.88 28.72
C LEU A 39 -17.24 -11.48 28.46
N ALA A 40 -17.95 -10.62 27.74
CA ALA A 40 -17.51 -9.24 27.50
C ALA A 40 -17.40 -8.43 28.80
N GLY A 41 -18.36 -8.60 29.73
CA GLY A 41 -18.31 -7.96 31.05
C GLY A 41 -17.09 -8.39 31.88
N LEU A 42 -16.79 -9.70 31.89
CA LEU A 42 -15.61 -10.25 32.57
C LEU A 42 -14.28 -9.74 31.99
N LEU A 43 -14.18 -9.64 30.66
CA LEU A 43 -12.98 -9.12 30.01
C LEU A 43 -12.74 -7.63 30.32
N ILE A 44 -13.81 -6.82 30.37
CA ILE A 44 -13.70 -5.41 30.75
C ILE A 44 -13.23 -5.27 32.20
N LEU A 45 -13.81 -6.05 33.12
CA LEU A 45 -13.40 -6.04 34.52
C LEU A 45 -11.92 -6.42 34.69
N PHE A 46 -11.46 -7.45 33.97
CA PHE A 46 -10.07 -7.89 33.98
C PHE A 46 -9.12 -6.80 33.44
N ALA A 47 -9.50 -6.11 32.36
CA ALA A 47 -8.72 -5.01 31.81
C ALA A 47 -8.57 -3.83 32.79
N ILE A 48 -9.62 -3.50 33.55
CA ILE A 48 -9.58 -2.44 34.57
C ILE A 48 -8.62 -2.82 35.70
N ILE A 49 -8.66 -4.07 36.18
CA ILE A 49 -7.75 -4.55 37.24
C ILE A 49 -6.29 -4.51 36.77
N MET A 50 -6.03 -4.96 35.54
CA MET A 50 -4.68 -4.94 34.97
C MET A 50 -4.16 -3.52 34.76
N CYS A 51 -4.99 -2.57 34.32
CA CYS A 51 -4.61 -1.16 34.27
C CYS A 51 -4.25 -0.59 35.65
N GLY A 52 -5.04 -0.90 36.68
CA GLY A 52 -4.75 -0.47 38.05
C GLY A 52 -3.41 -0.99 38.57
N LEU A 53 -3.09 -2.26 38.32
CA LEU A 53 -1.81 -2.87 38.69
C LEU A 53 -0.63 -2.22 37.95
N LEU A 54 -0.76 -1.97 36.65
CA LEU A 54 0.30 -1.34 35.86
C LEU A 54 0.59 0.10 36.32
N VAL A 55 -0.45 0.87 36.64
CA VAL A 55 -0.28 2.22 37.21
C VAL A 55 0.41 2.16 38.58
N GLY A 56 0.04 1.19 39.44
CA GLY A 56 0.70 0.97 40.73
C GLY A 56 2.20 0.66 40.60
N ILE A 57 2.57 -0.23 39.66
CA ILE A 57 3.98 -0.56 39.38
C ILE A 57 4.74 0.66 38.88
N PHE A 58 4.13 1.48 38.02
CA PHE A 58 4.75 2.71 37.52
C PHE A 58 5.03 3.72 38.62
N ILE A 59 4.09 3.93 39.54
CA ILE A 59 4.24 4.85 40.67
C ILE A 59 5.37 4.36 41.61
N LEU A 60 5.41 3.06 41.92
CA LEU A 60 6.48 2.48 42.74
C LEU A 60 7.86 2.64 42.08
N SER A 61 7.93 2.48 40.76
CA SER A 61 9.19 2.60 40.01
C SER A 61 9.71 4.04 39.96
N TRP A 62 8.80 5.02 39.84
CA TRP A 62 9.12 6.45 39.92
C TRP A 62 9.67 6.86 41.29
N THR A 63 9.11 6.31 42.38
CA THR A 63 9.64 6.61 43.73
C THR A 63 11.01 5.99 44.00
N PHE A 64 11.38 4.92 43.30
CA PHE A 64 12.66 4.23 43.50
C PHE A 64 13.81 4.88 42.70
N GLN A 65 13.54 5.43 41.51
CA GLN A 65 14.57 6.11 40.71
C GLN A 65 14.96 7.51 41.22
N GLY A 66 14.16 8.13 42.10
CA GLY A 66 14.43 9.45 42.66
C GLY A 66 15.49 9.50 43.77
N ARG A 67 16.10 8.37 44.18
CA ARG A 67 17.01 8.32 45.35
C ARG A 67 18.45 7.85 45.06
N THR A 68 18.83 7.55 43.83
CA THR A 68 20.18 7.00 43.54
C THR A 68 21.13 7.93 42.79
N SER A 69 20.83 9.21 42.61
CA SER A 69 21.62 10.11 41.76
C SER A 69 22.18 11.34 42.46
N ILE A 70 22.85 11.19 43.62
CA ILE A 70 23.81 12.21 44.09
C ILE A 70 25.01 11.53 44.77
N ILE A 71 25.98 11.11 43.97
CA ILE A 71 27.38 11.02 44.39
C ILE A 71 28.20 11.73 43.30
N TYR A 72 28.35 13.05 43.46
CA TYR A 72 29.38 13.80 42.74
C TYR A 72 30.73 13.42 43.35
N ARG A 73 31.58 12.76 42.55
CA ARG A 73 32.98 12.54 42.87
C ARG A 73 33.76 13.75 42.34
N GLU A 74 34.12 14.67 43.22
CA GLU A 74 35.18 15.64 42.94
C GLU A 74 36.49 14.88 42.72
N ILE A 75 37.00 14.92 41.49
CA ILE A 75 38.37 14.51 41.18
C ILE A 75 39.17 15.80 41.03
N ASN A 76 39.83 16.20 42.11
CA ASN A 76 40.98 17.10 42.02
C ASN A 76 42.13 16.31 41.41
N SER A 77 42.50 16.64 40.17
CA SER A 77 43.72 16.13 39.53
C SER A 77 44.62 17.29 39.14
N THR A 78 45.54 17.61 40.03
CA THR A 78 46.83 18.20 39.69
C THR A 78 47.79 17.05 39.44
N ASP A 79 47.76 16.47 38.24
CA ASP A 79 48.87 15.68 37.75
C ASP A 79 49.01 15.87 36.23
N ILE A 80 50.07 16.57 35.86
CA ILE A 80 50.47 16.86 34.48
C ILE A 80 51.17 15.59 33.95
N GLY A 81 50.36 14.58 33.65
CA GLY A 81 50.73 13.50 32.76
C GLY A 81 49.92 13.66 31.49
N THR A 82 50.58 13.70 30.33
CA THR A 82 49.96 13.67 29.00
C THR A 82 49.12 12.40 28.82
N THR A 83 47.96 12.37 29.43
CA THR A 83 46.91 11.39 29.20
C THR A 83 46.11 11.90 28.02
N THR A 84 46.11 11.12 26.96
CA THR A 84 45.27 11.35 25.80
C THR A 84 43.83 11.19 26.26
N ILE A 85 43.19 12.30 26.65
CA ILE A 85 41.78 12.33 27.04
C ILE A 85 40.99 11.95 25.80
N THR A 86 40.45 10.73 25.79
CA THR A 86 39.49 10.32 24.77
C THR A 86 38.19 11.02 25.11
N ILE A 87 37.96 12.17 24.46
CA ILE A 87 36.71 12.92 24.61
C ILE A 87 35.61 12.04 24.02
N GLY A 88 34.75 11.47 24.88
CA GLY A 88 33.59 10.71 24.43
C GLY A 88 32.66 11.62 23.63
N VAL A 89 32.17 11.13 22.49
CA VAL A 89 31.23 11.88 21.66
C VAL A 89 29.83 11.75 22.26
N ALA A 90 29.16 12.87 22.48
CA ALA A 90 27.87 12.96 23.13
C ALA A 90 26.74 12.42 22.23
N ARG A 91 25.81 11.68 22.84
CA ARG A 91 24.68 11.02 22.18
C ARG A 91 23.42 11.89 22.22
N TYR A 92 22.35 11.42 21.56
CA TYR A 92 21.05 12.10 21.58
C TYR A 92 20.60 12.46 23.00
N GLY A 93 20.24 13.74 23.20
CA GLY A 93 19.78 14.26 24.48
C GLY A 93 20.89 14.53 25.50
N GLU A 94 22.15 14.24 25.19
CA GLU A 94 23.27 14.64 26.04
C GLU A 94 23.64 16.10 25.82
N SER A 95 24.27 16.69 26.84
CA SER A 95 24.66 18.09 26.83
C SER A 95 25.80 18.32 25.83
N CYS A 96 25.75 19.43 25.11
CA CYS A 96 26.77 19.82 24.15
C CYS A 96 27.03 21.32 24.17
N ASP A 97 28.28 21.71 23.93
CA ASP A 97 28.68 23.12 23.82
C ASP A 97 28.87 23.55 22.36
N ASN A 98 29.15 22.59 21.47
CA ASN A 98 29.32 22.78 20.03
C ASN A 98 28.97 21.49 19.27
N ASP A 99 28.93 21.57 17.94
CA ASP A 99 28.59 20.43 17.08
C ASP A 99 29.63 19.31 17.11
N THR A 100 30.90 19.62 17.40
CA THR A 100 31.96 18.60 17.49
C THR A 100 31.80 17.69 18.70
N ASN A 101 31.02 18.10 19.69
CA ASN A 101 30.71 17.27 20.85
C ASN A 101 29.64 16.21 20.52
N CYS A 102 28.91 16.30 19.41
CA CYS A 102 27.82 15.37 19.09
C CYS A 102 28.25 14.26 18.11
N GLU A 103 27.82 13.02 18.35
CA GLU A 103 28.11 11.90 17.46
C GLU A 103 27.41 12.10 16.11
N HIS A 104 28.08 11.91 14.98
CA HIS A 104 27.42 12.06 13.69
C HIS A 104 26.24 11.06 13.58
N PRO A 105 25.02 11.48 13.20
CA PRO A 105 24.69 12.76 12.55
C PRO A 105 24.04 13.83 13.47
N PHE A 106 24.13 13.70 14.79
CA PHE A 106 23.56 14.69 15.73
C PHE A 106 24.25 16.06 15.61
N VAL A 107 23.49 17.13 15.83
CA VAL A 107 23.96 18.52 15.90
C VAL A 107 23.56 19.18 17.21
N CYS A 108 24.39 20.10 17.67
CA CYS A 108 24.19 20.79 18.94
C CYS A 108 23.31 22.02 18.77
N TYR A 109 22.09 21.99 19.31
CA TYR A 109 21.19 23.14 19.22
C TYR A 109 21.61 24.25 20.20
N LYS A 110 22.13 25.37 19.66
CA LYS A 110 22.58 26.53 20.44
C LYS A 110 21.44 27.30 21.13
N LYS A 111 21.84 28.15 22.09
CA LYS A 111 20.99 29.07 22.87
C LYS A 111 19.99 29.84 21.99
N GLY A 112 18.71 29.67 22.29
CA GLY A 112 17.56 30.23 21.54
C GLY A 112 16.44 29.23 21.31
N SER A 113 16.74 27.93 21.38
CA SER A 113 15.73 26.86 21.39
C SER A 113 15.21 26.60 22.81
N SER A 114 14.03 25.98 22.93
CA SER A 114 13.36 25.68 24.21
C SER A 114 14.17 24.76 25.14
N ILE A 115 15.17 24.05 24.60
CA ILE A 115 16.13 23.24 25.37
C ILE A 115 17.53 23.44 24.75
N PRO A 116 18.28 24.47 25.18
CA PRO A 116 19.59 24.76 24.61
C PRO A 116 20.66 23.78 25.10
N GLY A 117 21.62 23.47 24.22
CA GLY A 117 22.79 22.66 24.57
C GLY A 117 22.51 21.16 24.61
N MET A 118 21.60 20.65 23.78
CA MET A 118 21.39 19.20 23.62
C MET A 118 21.67 18.74 22.18
N CYS A 119 22.33 17.59 22.04
CA CYS A 119 22.49 16.91 20.75
C CYS A 119 21.13 16.40 20.26
N ARG A 120 20.72 16.80 19.05
CA ARG A 120 19.47 16.36 18.40
C ARG A 120 19.71 16.05 16.93
N CYS A 121 18.74 15.36 16.32
CA CYS A 121 18.76 15.16 14.88
C CYS A 121 18.70 16.50 14.12
N PRO A 122 19.48 16.65 13.04
CA PRO A 122 19.38 17.81 12.15
C PRO A 122 18.01 17.88 11.47
N MET A 123 17.71 19.01 10.84
CA MET A 123 16.58 19.09 9.91
C MET A 123 16.77 18.05 8.79
N LYS A 124 15.65 17.43 8.36
CA LYS A 124 15.62 16.30 7.42
C LYS A 124 16.14 14.97 7.96
N TYR A 125 16.20 14.80 9.27
CA TYR A 125 16.39 13.50 9.90
C TYR A 125 15.20 13.19 10.81
N ASP A 126 14.80 11.93 10.83
CA ASP A 126 13.82 11.41 11.77
C ASP A 126 14.53 10.62 12.87
N PHE A 127 14.06 10.72 14.10
CA PHE A 127 14.62 9.95 15.23
C PHE A 127 13.87 8.63 15.37
N VAL A 128 14.52 7.52 15.00
CA VAL A 128 13.94 6.17 15.00
C VAL A 128 14.90 5.24 15.72
N ASN A 129 14.42 4.50 16.73
CA ASN A 129 15.21 3.50 17.47
C ASN A 129 16.57 4.03 17.99
N ASN A 130 16.58 5.23 18.58
CA ASN A 130 17.78 5.92 19.08
C ASN A 130 18.81 6.30 18.00
N GLN A 131 18.41 6.33 16.73
CA GLN A 131 19.25 6.77 15.62
C GLN A 131 18.55 7.89 14.84
N CYS A 132 19.34 8.83 14.33
CA CYS A 132 18.84 9.79 13.34
C CYS A 132 18.99 9.18 11.95
N ILE A 133 17.88 9.10 11.24
CA ILE A 133 17.82 8.54 9.90
C ILE A 133 17.48 9.67 8.93
N GLY A 134 18.38 9.91 7.97
CA GLY A 134 18.32 11.00 7.00
C GLY A 134 17.31 10.74 5.89
N ASP A 135 16.47 11.74 5.66
CA ASP A 135 15.46 11.83 4.60
C ASP A 135 16.08 12.34 3.28
N LEU A 136 15.28 12.59 2.23
CA LEU A 136 15.76 13.09 0.94
C LEU A 136 16.61 14.36 1.09
N ASN A 137 17.80 14.30 0.49
CA ASN A 137 18.80 15.37 0.50
C ASN A 137 19.40 15.69 1.89
N ALA A 138 19.17 14.88 2.91
CA ALA A 138 19.93 14.92 4.16
C ALA A 138 21.42 14.65 3.88
N LEU A 139 22.32 15.29 4.62
CA LEU A 139 23.75 15.01 4.51
C LEU A 139 24.03 13.57 4.98
N CYS A 140 25.08 12.93 4.50
CA CYS A 140 25.40 11.58 4.93
C CYS A 140 26.89 11.31 4.75
N THR A 141 27.39 10.36 5.52
CA THR A 141 28.77 9.85 5.41
C THR A 141 28.79 8.41 4.93
N LYS A 142 27.75 7.64 5.26
CA LYS A 142 27.55 6.23 4.93
C LYS A 142 26.08 5.95 4.62
N ASP A 143 25.81 4.83 3.96
CA ASP A 143 24.45 4.46 3.54
C ASP A 143 23.51 4.23 4.73
N THR A 144 24.04 3.80 5.88
CA THR A 144 23.25 3.60 7.11
C THR A 144 22.78 4.91 7.76
N ASP A 145 23.27 6.06 7.30
CA ASP A 145 22.77 7.37 7.74
C ASP A 145 21.43 7.72 7.06
N CYS A 146 21.03 7.00 6.01
CA CYS A 146 19.86 7.29 5.20
C CYS A 146 18.69 6.35 5.50
N GLN A 147 17.47 6.79 5.19
CA GLN A 147 16.28 5.93 5.27
C GLN A 147 16.40 4.69 4.37
N ARG A 148 15.56 3.70 4.65
CA ARG A 148 15.48 2.47 3.84
C ARG A 148 15.25 2.80 2.36
N TYR A 149 15.91 2.05 1.49
CA TYR A 149 15.91 2.23 0.03
C TYR A 149 16.53 3.54 -0.46
N MET A 150 17.30 4.20 0.40
CA MET A 150 18.19 5.30 0.03
C MET A 150 19.65 4.88 0.08
N SER A 151 20.48 5.60 -0.67
CA SER A 151 21.93 5.48 -0.64
C SER A 151 22.57 6.85 -0.46
N CYS A 152 23.74 6.88 0.15
CA CYS A 152 24.52 8.09 0.39
C CYS A 152 25.37 8.43 -0.85
N SER A 153 24.80 9.24 -1.74
CA SER A 153 25.38 9.55 -3.06
C SER A 153 26.11 10.90 -3.05
N GLY A 154 27.22 10.97 -3.78
CA GLY A 154 27.98 12.22 -3.97
C GLY A 154 27.26 13.21 -4.90
N MET A 155 27.29 14.48 -4.54
CA MET A 155 26.72 15.60 -5.29
C MET A 155 27.82 16.39 -6.01
N LYS A 156 27.42 17.22 -6.99
CA LYS A 156 28.36 18.05 -7.77
C LYS A 156 29.13 19.08 -6.93
N ASP A 157 28.58 19.47 -5.77
CA ASP A 157 29.20 20.39 -4.82
C ASP A 157 30.22 19.70 -3.88
N GLY A 158 30.48 18.41 -4.07
CA GLY A 158 31.37 17.60 -3.22
C GLY A 158 30.71 17.11 -1.92
N THR A 159 29.48 17.52 -1.62
CA THR A 159 28.73 16.99 -0.49
C THR A 159 28.19 15.60 -0.82
N ARG A 160 27.89 14.80 0.21
CA ARG A 160 27.17 13.53 0.05
C ARG A 160 25.80 13.65 0.68
N ARG A 161 24.78 13.17 -0.02
CA ARG A 161 23.38 13.28 0.41
C ARG A 161 22.61 12.00 0.18
N CYS A 162 21.62 11.76 1.03
CA CYS A 162 20.68 10.65 0.88
C CYS A 162 19.84 10.86 -0.38
N GLN A 163 19.85 9.88 -1.27
CA GLN A 163 19.05 9.81 -2.50
C GLN A 163 18.33 8.46 -2.54
N CYS A 164 17.11 8.42 -3.10
CA CYS A 164 16.48 7.14 -3.39
C CYS A 164 17.34 6.33 -4.35
N GLN A 165 17.39 5.01 -4.15
CA GLN A 165 17.98 4.11 -5.12
C GLN A 165 17.22 4.18 -6.45
N THR A 166 17.85 3.77 -7.55
CA THR A 166 17.32 3.96 -8.92
C THR A 166 15.97 3.31 -9.21
N GLN A 167 15.56 2.32 -8.41
CA GLN A 167 14.26 1.63 -8.52
C GLN A 167 13.17 2.24 -7.62
N PHE A 168 13.47 3.34 -6.94
CA PHE A 168 12.60 3.96 -5.96
C PHE A 168 12.40 5.44 -6.28
N ASN A 169 11.17 5.91 -6.10
CA ASN A 169 10.80 7.30 -6.22
C ASN A 169 10.45 7.86 -4.83
N TYR A 170 10.85 9.11 -4.59
CA TYR A 170 10.51 9.77 -3.34
C TYR A 170 9.03 10.20 -3.32
N ASP A 171 8.32 9.81 -2.27
CA ASP A 171 6.92 10.19 -1.99
C ASP A 171 6.96 11.35 -0.98
N ASP A 172 6.78 12.59 -1.47
CA ASP A 172 6.84 13.81 -0.65
C ASP A 172 5.81 13.81 0.49
N GLU A 173 4.61 13.26 0.26
CA GLU A 173 3.54 13.23 1.26
C GLU A 173 3.91 12.33 2.44
N ARG A 174 4.60 11.22 2.16
CA ARG A 174 5.01 10.24 3.17
C ARG A 174 6.48 10.34 3.58
N ARG A 175 7.22 11.27 2.99
CA ARG A 175 8.64 11.54 3.26
C ARG A 175 9.53 10.29 3.26
N ARG A 176 9.43 9.49 2.20
CA ARG A 176 10.19 8.23 2.03
C ARG A 176 10.22 7.75 0.59
N CYS A 177 11.18 6.89 0.28
CA CYS A 177 11.30 6.25 -1.03
C CYS A 177 10.33 5.07 -1.18
N ARG A 178 9.63 4.98 -2.31
CA ARG A 178 8.73 3.88 -2.67
C ARG A 178 9.16 3.23 -3.98
N GLY A 179 9.17 1.91 -3.98
CA GLY A 179 9.61 1.09 -5.09
C GLY A 179 8.62 1.09 -6.26
N ASP A 180 9.15 1.15 -7.47
CA ASP A 180 8.39 0.90 -8.70
C ASP A 180 8.18 -0.62 -8.92
N TYR A 181 7.63 -1.01 -10.07
CA TYR A 181 7.46 -2.41 -10.43
C TYR A 181 8.80 -3.19 -10.34
N GLU A 182 8.75 -4.40 -9.78
CA GLU A 182 9.91 -5.27 -9.47
C GLU A 182 10.89 -4.77 -8.39
N ALA A 183 10.68 -3.58 -7.81
CA ALA A 183 11.50 -3.11 -6.71
C ALA A 183 11.33 -4.01 -5.47
N PRO A 184 12.40 -4.28 -4.71
CA PRO A 184 12.31 -5.11 -3.51
C PRO A 184 11.46 -4.43 -2.44
N CYS A 185 10.66 -5.22 -1.72
CA CYS A 185 9.74 -4.70 -0.70
C CYS A 185 9.65 -5.61 0.53
N GLU A 186 9.35 -5.08 1.70
CA GLU A 186 9.02 -5.88 2.90
C GLU A 186 7.51 -5.85 3.20
N SER A 187 6.81 -4.82 2.75
CA SER A 187 5.37 -4.66 2.91
C SER A 187 4.78 -3.75 1.83
N ASN A 188 3.44 -3.71 1.73
CA ASN A 188 2.74 -2.87 0.74
C ASN A 188 3.06 -1.39 0.87
N ILE A 189 3.54 -0.96 2.04
CA ILE A 189 3.91 0.43 2.29
C ILE A 189 5.16 0.83 1.48
N ASP A 190 6.00 -0.13 1.09
CA ASP A 190 7.26 0.09 0.38
C ASP A 190 7.04 0.26 -1.13
N CYS A 191 5.94 -0.25 -1.68
CA CYS A 191 5.62 -0.15 -3.09
C CYS A 191 4.87 1.15 -3.39
N ARG A 192 4.98 1.71 -4.60
CA ARG A 192 4.22 2.89 -5.05
C ARG A 192 2.71 2.61 -5.10
N THR A 193 1.90 3.65 -5.27
CA THR A 193 0.44 3.54 -5.45
C THR A 193 0.11 2.57 -6.59
N ASN A 194 -0.90 1.72 -6.41
CA ASN A 194 -1.35 0.66 -7.33
C ASN A 194 -0.43 -0.58 -7.44
N LEU A 195 0.63 -0.63 -6.63
CA LEU A 195 1.48 -1.81 -6.46
C LEU A 195 1.22 -2.45 -5.09
N VAL A 196 1.35 -3.76 -5.03
CA VAL A 196 1.35 -4.57 -3.81
C VAL A 196 2.67 -5.28 -3.67
N CYS A 197 3.11 -5.50 -2.42
CA CYS A 197 4.31 -6.26 -2.15
C CYS A 197 4.01 -7.76 -2.23
N ASN A 198 4.45 -8.39 -3.30
CA ASN A 198 4.31 -9.83 -3.48
C ASN A 198 5.49 -10.55 -2.85
N LYS A 199 5.23 -11.46 -1.91
CA LYS A 199 6.24 -12.23 -1.20
C LYS A 199 6.25 -13.66 -1.72
N THR A 200 7.38 -14.08 -2.28
CA THR A 200 7.68 -15.48 -2.59
C THR A 200 8.61 -16.05 -1.52
N ASN A 201 8.88 -17.35 -1.57
CA ASN A 201 9.82 -18.00 -0.64
C ASN A 201 11.27 -17.54 -0.83
N VAL A 202 11.61 -16.90 -1.97
CA VAL A 202 12.98 -16.57 -2.36
C VAL A 202 13.21 -15.07 -2.44
N SER A 203 12.17 -14.30 -2.75
CA SER A 203 12.25 -12.84 -2.89
C SER A 203 10.90 -12.17 -2.66
N SER A 204 10.94 -10.88 -2.36
CA SER A 204 9.76 -10.03 -2.24
C SER A 204 9.92 -8.79 -3.11
N PHE A 205 8.93 -8.54 -3.97
CA PHE A 205 8.98 -7.47 -4.96
C PHE A 205 7.61 -6.82 -5.18
N CYS A 206 7.62 -5.58 -5.61
CA CYS A 206 6.40 -4.84 -5.95
C CYS A 206 5.82 -5.32 -7.28
N SER A 207 4.57 -5.76 -7.27
CA SER A 207 3.81 -6.13 -8.48
C SER A 207 2.49 -5.36 -8.54
N CYS A 208 1.87 -5.26 -9.71
CA CYS A 208 0.57 -4.61 -9.83
C CYS A 208 -0.47 -5.29 -8.93
N ASP A 209 -1.33 -4.49 -8.30
CA ASP A 209 -2.52 -5.02 -7.64
C ASP A 209 -3.44 -5.71 -8.68
N SER A 210 -4.26 -6.66 -8.24
CA SER A 210 -5.22 -7.40 -9.09
C SER A 210 -6.17 -6.53 -9.95
N HIS A 211 -6.35 -5.27 -9.59
CA HIS A 211 -7.15 -4.31 -10.36
C HIS A 211 -6.35 -3.55 -11.43
N TYR A 212 -5.05 -3.80 -11.56
CA TYR A 212 -4.16 -3.06 -12.45
C TYR A 212 -3.33 -4.02 -13.30
N ASN A 213 -3.13 -3.68 -14.58
CA ASN A 213 -2.29 -4.42 -15.50
C ASN A 213 -0.93 -3.73 -15.67
N TYR A 214 0.13 -4.53 -15.76
CA TYR A 214 1.48 -4.01 -16.03
C TYR A 214 1.58 -3.53 -17.47
N HIS A 215 2.04 -2.29 -17.65
CA HIS A 215 2.30 -1.72 -18.96
C HIS A 215 3.81 -1.58 -19.18
N PRO A 216 4.40 -2.27 -20.19
CA PRO A 216 5.85 -2.30 -20.40
C PRO A 216 6.41 -0.93 -20.79
N SER A 217 5.66 -0.16 -21.58
CA SER A 217 6.01 1.24 -21.87
C SER A 217 5.79 2.06 -20.61
N GLY A 218 6.88 2.42 -19.93
CA GLY A 218 6.86 3.25 -18.72
C GLY A 218 6.99 2.49 -17.40
N ARG A 219 6.99 1.15 -17.41
CA ARG A 219 7.09 0.30 -16.20
C ARG A 219 6.08 0.67 -15.10
N LYS A 220 4.84 0.99 -15.51
CA LYS A 220 3.76 1.42 -14.61
C LYS A 220 2.61 0.42 -14.61
N CYS A 221 1.89 0.36 -13.50
CA CYS A 221 0.61 -0.34 -13.41
C CYS A 221 -0.51 0.58 -13.83
N ARG A 222 -1.34 0.13 -14.78
CA ARG A 222 -2.48 0.88 -15.30
C ARG A 222 -3.79 0.26 -14.86
N GLY A 223 -4.75 1.10 -14.48
CA GLY A 223 -6.03 0.67 -13.92
C GLY A 223 -6.92 -0.01 -14.95
N ASN A 224 -7.35 -1.24 -14.66
CA ASN A 224 -8.33 -1.96 -15.49
C ASN A 224 -9.72 -1.31 -15.35
N PRO A 225 -10.67 -1.54 -16.27
CA PRO A 225 -12.05 -1.10 -16.11
C PRO A 225 -12.62 -1.51 -14.74
N GLY A 226 -13.14 -0.53 -14.01
CA GLY A 226 -13.62 -0.63 -12.63
C GLY A 226 -12.56 -0.42 -11.54
N ALA A 227 -11.28 -0.25 -11.89
CA ALA A 227 -10.24 0.13 -10.93
C ALA A 227 -10.42 1.58 -10.47
N VAL A 228 -10.08 1.87 -9.22
CA VAL A 228 -10.13 3.24 -8.68
C VAL A 228 -9.06 4.09 -9.37
N CYS A 229 -9.45 5.27 -9.79
CA CYS A 229 -8.55 6.24 -10.42
C CYS A 229 -8.74 7.63 -9.82
N ASP A 230 -7.67 8.43 -9.83
CA ASP A 230 -7.77 9.86 -9.66
C ASP A 230 -7.27 10.56 -10.95
N ARG A 231 -7.76 11.77 -11.23
CA ARG A 231 -7.45 12.53 -12.46
C ARG A 231 -5.99 12.98 -12.56
N LEU A 232 -5.21 12.89 -11.50
CA LEU A 232 -3.84 13.40 -11.35
C LEU A 232 -2.78 12.28 -11.38
N THR A 233 -3.10 11.05 -10.96
CA THR A 233 -2.10 10.01 -10.66
C THR A 233 -2.38 8.65 -11.29
N ALA A 234 -3.63 8.33 -11.66
CA ALA A 234 -3.98 7.02 -12.18
C ALA A 234 -4.14 7.02 -13.70
N GLU A 235 -3.17 6.39 -14.39
CA GLU A 235 -3.31 6.03 -15.79
C GLU A 235 -4.21 4.78 -15.87
N CYS A 236 -5.41 4.91 -16.41
CA CYS A 236 -6.18 3.75 -16.82
C CYS A 236 -5.48 3.04 -17.98
N VAL A 237 -5.84 1.78 -18.25
CA VAL A 237 -5.33 1.04 -19.42
C VAL A 237 -5.62 1.78 -20.72
N ASP A 238 -4.95 1.41 -21.81
CA ASP A 238 -5.20 2.02 -23.12
C ASP A 238 -6.69 1.96 -23.46
N ASN A 239 -7.19 3.04 -24.05
CA ASN A 239 -8.60 3.21 -24.41
C ASN A 239 -9.58 3.27 -23.22
N ALA A 240 -9.08 3.49 -22.00
CA ALA A 240 -9.87 3.81 -20.82
C ALA A 240 -9.59 5.23 -20.31
N GLU A 241 -10.62 5.84 -19.72
CA GLU A 241 -10.60 7.17 -19.11
C GLU A 241 -11.06 7.07 -17.66
N CYS A 242 -10.55 7.96 -16.80
CA CYS A 242 -11.02 8.06 -15.43
C CYS A 242 -12.33 8.87 -15.37
N ARG A 243 -13.45 8.20 -15.08
CA ARG A 243 -14.78 8.81 -14.91
C ARG A 243 -15.33 8.48 -13.54
N ASP A 244 -15.78 9.50 -12.80
CA ASP A 244 -16.35 9.37 -11.46
C ASP A 244 -15.50 8.55 -10.47
N GLY A 245 -14.17 8.63 -10.61
CA GLY A 245 -13.21 7.92 -9.75
C GLY A 245 -12.99 6.45 -10.12
N ALA A 246 -13.52 5.98 -11.26
CA ALA A 246 -13.29 4.64 -11.78
C ALA A 246 -12.77 4.68 -13.23
N CYS A 247 -11.90 3.73 -13.58
CA CYS A 247 -11.49 3.54 -14.95
C CYS A 247 -12.65 2.96 -15.78
N GLU A 248 -13.03 3.64 -16.85
CA GLU A 248 -14.06 3.20 -17.78
C GLU A 248 -13.52 3.21 -19.21
N CYS A 249 -13.83 2.18 -20.00
CA CYS A 249 -13.49 2.20 -21.43
C CYS A 249 -14.17 3.40 -22.10
N SER A 250 -13.39 4.14 -22.91
CA SER A 250 -13.90 5.25 -23.72
C SER A 250 -15.08 4.80 -24.58
N ASN A 251 -15.89 5.75 -25.06
CA ASN A 251 -17.21 5.46 -25.62
C ASN A 251 -17.23 4.40 -26.76
N GLN A 252 -16.14 4.26 -27.52
CA GLN A 252 -16.03 3.29 -28.62
C GLN A 252 -15.48 1.91 -28.22
N PHE A 253 -15.07 1.70 -26.97
CA PHE A 253 -14.46 0.47 -26.49
C PHE A 253 -15.29 -0.18 -25.37
N VAL A 254 -15.07 -1.48 -25.17
CA VAL A 254 -15.68 -2.25 -24.09
C VAL A 254 -14.68 -3.16 -23.40
N PRO A 255 -14.88 -3.44 -22.09
CA PRO A 255 -14.05 -4.39 -21.38
C PRO A 255 -14.30 -5.81 -21.89
N ASP A 256 -13.22 -6.54 -22.15
CA ASP A 256 -13.26 -7.99 -22.35
C ASP A 256 -13.24 -8.76 -21.02
N GLU A 257 -13.15 -10.09 -21.09
CA GLU A 257 -13.05 -10.97 -19.91
C GLU A 257 -11.79 -10.73 -19.06
N ASN A 258 -10.72 -10.21 -19.68
CA ASN A 258 -9.46 -9.85 -19.03
C ASN A 258 -9.41 -8.39 -18.56
N LYS A 259 -10.56 -7.68 -18.62
CA LYS A 259 -10.68 -6.27 -18.28
C LYS A 259 -9.72 -5.39 -19.10
N VAL A 260 -9.61 -5.66 -20.39
CA VAL A 260 -8.91 -4.83 -21.37
C VAL A 260 -9.94 -4.16 -22.27
N CYS A 261 -9.74 -2.88 -22.60
CA CYS A 261 -10.63 -2.16 -23.50
C CYS A 261 -10.32 -2.50 -24.96
N ILE A 262 -11.20 -3.28 -25.58
CA ILE A 262 -11.08 -3.72 -26.98
C ILE A 262 -12.08 -2.98 -27.88
N ASP A 263 -11.72 -2.82 -29.15
CA ASP A 263 -12.65 -2.33 -30.17
C ASP A 263 -13.62 -3.48 -30.50
N PRO A 264 -14.90 -3.35 -30.13
CA PRO A 264 -15.84 -4.44 -30.30
C PRO A 264 -16.33 -4.54 -31.76
N CYS A 265 -16.01 -3.56 -32.60
CA CYS A 265 -16.42 -3.46 -33.99
C CYS A 265 -15.21 -3.58 -34.94
N PRO A 266 -14.52 -4.73 -35.00
CA PRO A 266 -13.39 -4.90 -35.91
C PRO A 266 -13.86 -4.71 -37.36
N VAL A 267 -13.01 -4.09 -38.18
CA VAL A 267 -13.28 -3.67 -39.59
C VAL A 267 -13.89 -4.76 -40.48
N LYS A 268 -13.72 -6.04 -40.11
CA LYS A 268 -14.30 -7.20 -40.82
C LYS A 268 -15.81 -7.39 -40.59
N ILE A 269 -16.38 -6.79 -39.56
CA ILE A 269 -17.81 -6.83 -39.29
C ILE A 269 -18.44 -5.61 -40.00
N GLN A 270 -19.22 -5.89 -41.05
CA GLN A 270 -19.78 -4.88 -41.94
C GLN A 270 -20.56 -3.77 -41.21
N HIS A 271 -20.64 -2.61 -41.85
CA HIS A 271 -21.13 -1.29 -41.40
C HIS A 271 -22.57 -1.21 -40.83
N GLN A 272 -23.22 -2.31 -40.50
CA GLN A 272 -24.60 -2.37 -39.95
C GLN A 272 -24.74 -3.33 -38.76
N ALA A 273 -23.65 -3.88 -38.26
CA ALA A 273 -23.71 -4.80 -37.12
C ALA A 273 -23.92 -4.06 -35.81
N ARG A 274 -24.93 -4.51 -35.06
CA ARG A 274 -25.08 -4.28 -33.63
C ARG A 274 -24.60 -5.52 -32.89
N ILE A 275 -23.82 -5.29 -31.86
CA ILE A 275 -23.25 -6.36 -31.05
C ILE A 275 -23.66 -6.17 -29.61
N ARG A 276 -23.81 -7.28 -28.88
CA ARG A 276 -24.18 -7.23 -27.47
C ARG A 276 -23.06 -6.58 -26.66
N TYR A 277 -23.42 -5.77 -25.68
CA TYR A 277 -22.46 -5.26 -24.70
C TYR A 277 -21.99 -6.40 -23.77
N PRO A 278 -20.66 -6.61 -23.60
CA PRO A 278 -20.13 -7.65 -22.73
C PRO A 278 -20.66 -7.53 -21.29
N GLY A 279 -21.21 -8.62 -20.76
CA GLY A 279 -21.73 -8.68 -19.39
C GLY A 279 -23.05 -7.93 -19.14
N ASN A 280 -23.62 -7.24 -20.13
CA ASN A 280 -24.91 -6.56 -19.98
C ASN A 280 -25.79 -6.74 -21.22
N CYS A 281 -26.73 -7.67 -21.15
CA CYS A 281 -27.63 -7.97 -22.26
C CYS A 281 -28.69 -6.91 -22.52
N ARG A 282 -28.91 -5.96 -21.60
CA ARG A 282 -29.79 -4.82 -21.86
C ARG A 282 -29.10 -3.76 -22.71
N ARG A 283 -27.81 -3.88 -23.00
CA ARG A 283 -27.06 -2.92 -23.81
C ARG A 283 -26.49 -3.56 -25.06
N PHE A 284 -26.38 -2.74 -26.10
CA PHE A 284 -25.72 -3.11 -27.35
C PHE A 284 -24.88 -1.95 -27.86
N ILE A 285 -23.98 -2.26 -28.79
CA ILE A 285 -23.08 -1.32 -29.43
C ILE A 285 -23.49 -1.27 -30.88
N ASP A 286 -23.79 -0.07 -31.35
CA ASP A 286 -24.02 0.20 -32.76
C ASP A 286 -22.68 0.53 -33.42
N CYS A 287 -22.15 -0.40 -34.24
CA CYS A 287 -20.87 -0.22 -34.90
C CYS A 287 -20.89 0.88 -35.97
N GLN A 288 -22.06 1.21 -36.52
CA GLN A 288 -22.19 2.30 -37.50
C GLN A 288 -21.98 3.66 -36.84
N HIS A 289 -22.55 3.84 -35.65
CA HIS A 289 -22.52 5.10 -34.91
C HIS A 289 -21.48 5.11 -33.77
N LYS A 290 -20.75 4.00 -33.56
CA LYS A 290 -19.82 3.77 -32.44
C LYS A 290 -20.42 4.18 -31.09
N SER A 291 -21.69 3.86 -30.87
CA SER A 291 -22.44 4.30 -29.70
C SER A 291 -22.97 3.12 -28.89
N LYS A 292 -23.00 3.30 -27.56
CA LYS A 292 -23.58 2.36 -26.60
C LYS A 292 -25.06 2.73 -26.41
N THR A 293 -25.96 1.79 -26.66
CA THR A 293 -27.41 1.99 -26.55
C THR A 293 -28.01 1.00 -25.56
N GLU A 294 -28.95 1.45 -24.73
CA GLU A 294 -29.70 0.60 -23.81
C GLU A 294 -31.08 0.25 -24.40
N CYS A 295 -31.47 -1.01 -24.28
CA CYS A 295 -32.77 -1.51 -24.66
C CYS A 295 -33.86 -0.96 -23.74
N PRO A 296 -35.09 -0.77 -24.28
CA PRO A 296 -36.26 -0.42 -23.47
C PRO A 296 -36.46 -1.35 -22.27
N GLU A 297 -37.19 -0.87 -21.26
CA GLU A 297 -37.47 -1.66 -20.05
C GLU A 297 -38.02 -3.05 -20.39
N MET A 298 -37.60 -4.05 -19.61
CA MET A 298 -37.98 -5.46 -19.77
C MET A 298 -37.55 -6.14 -21.09
N THR A 299 -36.74 -5.49 -21.92
CA THR A 299 -36.17 -6.08 -23.14
C THR A 299 -34.65 -6.22 -23.04
N ILE A 300 -34.10 -7.17 -23.80
CA ILE A 300 -32.66 -7.43 -23.95
C ILE A 300 -32.28 -7.53 -25.42
N PHE A 301 -31.03 -7.23 -25.75
CA PHE A 301 -30.54 -7.25 -27.11
C PHE A 301 -30.43 -8.68 -27.66
N ASN A 302 -31.17 -8.93 -28.74
CA ASN A 302 -31.19 -10.18 -29.48
C ASN A 302 -30.18 -10.09 -30.64
N LEU A 303 -29.11 -10.87 -30.57
CA LEU A 303 -28.03 -10.84 -31.57
C LEU A 303 -28.51 -11.40 -32.93
N HIS A 304 -29.49 -12.31 -32.94
CA HIS A 304 -29.99 -12.90 -34.18
C HIS A 304 -30.87 -11.91 -34.96
N THR A 305 -31.70 -11.14 -34.26
CA THR A 305 -32.61 -10.17 -34.90
C THR A 305 -32.01 -8.76 -34.96
N GLN A 306 -30.89 -8.51 -34.28
CA GLN A 306 -30.23 -7.20 -34.18
C GLN A 306 -31.12 -6.11 -33.54
N LEU A 307 -32.08 -6.52 -32.71
CA LEU A 307 -33.09 -5.68 -32.06
C LEU A 307 -33.24 -6.04 -30.58
N CYS A 308 -33.86 -5.14 -29.81
CA CYS A 308 -34.27 -5.42 -28.43
C CYS A 308 -35.54 -6.28 -28.44
N ASP A 309 -35.52 -7.37 -27.68
CA ASP A 309 -36.59 -8.36 -27.63
C ASP A 309 -36.84 -8.83 -26.19
N TYR A 310 -37.96 -9.48 -25.93
CA TYR A 310 -38.25 -10.03 -24.62
C TYR A 310 -37.29 -11.19 -24.28
N PRO A 311 -36.86 -11.35 -23.01
CA PRO A 311 -35.88 -12.36 -22.62
C PRO A 311 -36.22 -13.80 -23.03
N LYS A 312 -37.51 -14.13 -23.12
CA LYS A 312 -37.97 -15.46 -23.58
C LYS A 312 -37.55 -15.79 -25.03
N ASN A 313 -37.29 -14.79 -25.85
CA ASN A 313 -36.93 -14.91 -27.27
C ASN A 313 -35.40 -14.85 -27.51
N VAL A 314 -34.59 -14.60 -26.47
CA VAL A 314 -33.14 -14.47 -26.58
C VAL A 314 -32.47 -15.63 -25.84
N PHE A 315 -31.92 -16.57 -26.59
CA PHE A 315 -31.33 -17.79 -26.01
C PHE A 315 -29.89 -17.57 -25.56
N ASP A 316 -29.16 -16.70 -26.24
CA ASP A 316 -27.74 -16.45 -25.99
C ASP A 316 -27.45 -15.63 -24.73
N CYS A 317 -28.48 -15.15 -24.03
CA CYS A 317 -28.34 -14.41 -22.78
C CYS A 317 -29.28 -14.98 -21.71
N ARG A 318 -28.78 -15.95 -20.94
CA ARG A 318 -29.46 -16.55 -19.79
C ARG A 318 -28.48 -16.79 -18.66
#